data_AF-A0A382DFY6-F1
#
_entry.id   AF-A0A382DFY6-F1
#
_cell.length_a   1.000
_cell.length_b   1.000
_cell.length_c   1.000
_cell.angle_alpha   90.00
_cell.angle_beta   90.00
_cell.angle_gamma   90.00
#
_symmetry.space_group_name_H-M   'P 1'
#
loop_
_entity.id
_entity.type
_entity.pdbx_description
1 polymer ?
#
loop_
_entity_poly.entity_id
_entity_poly.type
_entity_poly.pdbx_seq_one_letter_code
_entity_poly.pdbx_strand_id
1 'polypeptide(L)'
;MADHIVTTEWTKSGSVFSTLQEALEQHLADIGGAETTLADHDSAVGAQTDFTETKVLASNGSEVSAGTAGNGYNLVRTWTEAKYRADIDANGWDDVTGLETGGWSSVTKDINADTGAAHAQDWYDPA
;
A
#
# COMPACT_ATOMS: atom_id res chain seq x y z
N MET A 1 -10.09 15.74 -10.61
CA MET A 1 -8.79 15.18 -11.00
C MET A 1 -8.40 14.19 -9.91
N ALA A 2 -7.29 13.47 -10.01
CA ALA A 2 -6.81 12.73 -8.85
C ALA A 2 -6.29 13.76 -7.83
N ASP A 3 -6.74 13.67 -6.58
CA ASP A 3 -6.38 14.66 -5.56
C ASP A 3 -5.29 14.12 -4.62
N HIS A 4 -5.17 12.79 -4.54
CA HIS A 4 -4.28 12.08 -3.61
C HIS A 4 -3.50 10.98 -4.34
N ILE A 5 -2.19 10.96 -4.17
CA ILE A 5 -1.33 9.82 -4.49
C ILE A 5 -0.83 9.28 -3.16
N VAL A 6 -1.48 8.20 -2.73
CA VAL A 6 -1.12 7.49 -1.51
C VAL A 6 -0.12 6.41 -1.86
N THR A 7 1.06 6.47 -1.24
CA THR A 7 2.05 5.39 -1.31
C THR A 7 2.15 4.72 0.05
N THR A 8 1.86 3.42 0.11
CA THR A 8 2.10 2.59 1.30
C THR A 8 3.27 1.66 1.02
N GLU A 9 4.31 1.81 1.82
CA GLU A 9 5.55 1.04 1.79
C GLU A 9 5.44 -0.10 2.80
N TRP A 10 5.45 -1.34 2.32
CA TRP A 10 5.40 -2.53 3.17
C TRP A 10 6.78 -3.17 3.27
N THR A 11 7.23 -3.44 4.49
CA THR A 11 8.54 -4.05 4.74
C THR A 11 8.42 -5.22 5.70
N LYS A 12 9.03 -6.36 5.38
CA LYS A 12 9.19 -7.52 6.28
C LYS A 12 10.67 -7.71 6.60
N SER A 13 11.07 -7.26 7.78
CA SER A 13 12.47 -7.37 8.22
C SER A 13 12.95 -8.82 8.25
N GLY A 14 14.16 -9.07 7.76
CA GLY A 14 14.76 -10.40 7.71
C GLY A 14 14.22 -11.32 6.61
N SER A 15 13.31 -10.84 5.77
CA SER A 15 12.77 -11.58 4.62
C SER A 15 13.39 -11.10 3.30
N VAL A 16 13.37 -11.98 2.30
CA VAL A 16 13.87 -11.69 0.95
C VAL A 16 12.88 -12.27 -0.05
N PHE A 17 12.39 -11.43 -0.96
CA PHE A 17 11.43 -11.79 -2.01
C PHE A 17 12.06 -11.54 -3.37
N SER A 18 11.97 -12.52 -4.27
CA SER A 18 12.48 -12.41 -5.64
C SER A 18 11.47 -11.74 -6.58
N THR A 19 10.19 -11.75 -6.20
CA THR A 19 9.10 -11.17 -6.99
C THR A 19 8.10 -10.41 -6.13
N LEU A 20 7.38 -9.46 -6.74
CA LEU A 20 6.25 -8.78 -6.11
C LEU A 20 5.18 -9.78 -5.63
N GLN A 21 4.89 -10.81 -6.44
CA GLN A 21 3.87 -11.80 -6.10
C GLN A 21 4.22 -12.52 -4.80
N GLU A 22 5.47 -12.98 -4.64
CA GLU A 22 5.91 -13.63 -3.39
C GLU A 22 5.73 -12.71 -2.17
N ALA A 23 6.11 -11.44 -2.30
CA ALA A 23 5.99 -10.47 -1.21
C ALA A 23 4.53 -10.23 -0.83
N LEU A 24 3.66 -10.01 -1.82
CA LEU A 24 2.25 -9.68 -1.61
C LEU A 24 1.46 -10.89 -1.08
N GLU A 25 1.65 -12.07 -1.64
CA GLU A 25 0.95 -13.28 -1.17
C GLU A 25 1.39 -13.68 0.24
N GLN A 26 2.67 -13.52 0.57
CA GLN A 26 3.14 -13.71 1.94
C GLN A 26 2.51 -12.69 2.89
N HIS A 27 2.44 -11.42 2.50
CA HIS A 27 1.77 -10.39 3.29
C HIS A 27 0.30 -10.74 3.55
N LEU A 28 -0.47 -11.06 2.51
CA LEU A 28 -1.88 -11.45 2.62
C LEU A 28 -2.08 -12.67 3.54
N ALA A 29 -1.22 -13.68 3.42
CA ALA A 29 -1.25 -14.86 4.27
C ALA A 29 -0.95 -14.53 5.74
N ASP A 30 -0.03 -13.62 6.00
CA ASP A 30 0.40 -13.24 7.35
C ASP A 30 -0.66 -12.39 8.08
N ILE A 31 -1.34 -11.48 7.38
CA ILE A 31 -2.38 -10.62 7.96
C ILE A 31 -3.73 -11.35 8.10
N GLY A 32 -3.93 -12.47 7.38
CA GLY A 32 -5.13 -13.32 7.49
C GLY A 32 -6.39 -12.69 6.88
N GLY A 33 -6.24 -11.92 5.81
CA GLY A 33 -7.35 -11.28 5.09
C GLY A 33 -8.21 -12.25 4.27
N ALA A 34 -9.26 -11.70 3.61
CA ALA A 34 -10.10 -12.47 2.69
C ALA A 34 -9.41 -12.74 1.35
N GLU A 35 -8.51 -11.86 0.93
CA GLU A 35 -7.63 -12.03 -0.23
C GLU A 35 -6.41 -12.85 0.19
N THR A 36 -6.03 -13.83 -0.64
CA THR A 36 -4.88 -14.72 -0.33
C THR A 36 -3.86 -14.81 -1.45
N THR A 37 -4.23 -14.39 -2.66
CA THR A 37 -3.38 -14.41 -3.84
C THR A 37 -3.28 -13.03 -4.49
N LEU A 38 -2.26 -12.81 -5.32
CA LEU A 38 -2.18 -11.60 -6.13
C LEU A 38 -3.40 -11.44 -7.05
N ALA A 39 -3.92 -12.55 -7.57
CA ALA A 39 -5.09 -12.55 -8.42
C ALA A 39 -6.37 -12.15 -7.67
N ASP A 40 -6.54 -12.58 -6.42
CA ASP A 40 -7.65 -12.14 -5.56
C ASP A 40 -7.58 -10.63 -5.35
N HIS A 41 -6.38 -10.13 -5.02
CA HIS A 41 -6.12 -8.72 -4.81
C HIS A 41 -6.39 -7.87 -6.06
N ASP A 42 -5.87 -8.30 -7.21
CA ASP A 42 -6.11 -7.60 -8.48
C ASP A 42 -7.59 -7.61 -8.88
N SER A 43 -8.32 -8.68 -8.57
CA SER A 43 -9.77 -8.77 -8.82
C SER A 43 -10.56 -7.84 -7.90
N ALA A 44 -10.21 -7.79 -6.61
CA ALA A 44 -10.82 -6.89 -5.64
C ALA A 44 -10.58 -5.42 -5.98
N VAL A 45 -9.34 -5.06 -6.35
CA VAL A 45 -8.98 -3.72 -6.83
C VAL A 45 -9.67 -3.41 -8.16
N GLY A 46 -9.71 -4.35 -9.11
CA GLY A 46 -10.35 -4.16 -10.40
C GLY A 46 -11.87 -3.97 -10.34
N ALA A 47 -12.51 -4.37 -9.24
CA ALA A 47 -13.92 -4.10 -8.97
C ALA A 47 -14.18 -2.65 -8.47
N GLN A 48 -13.12 -1.92 -8.08
CA GLN A 48 -13.19 -0.54 -7.64
C GLN A 48 -13.09 0.40 -8.85
N THR A 49 -13.83 1.51 -8.81
CA THR A 49 -13.86 2.49 -9.92
C THR A 49 -13.42 3.89 -9.51
N ASP A 50 -13.14 4.06 -8.23
CA ASP A 50 -12.88 5.32 -7.55
C ASP A 50 -11.39 5.50 -7.19
N PHE A 51 -10.55 4.52 -7.52
CA PHE A 51 -9.09 4.64 -7.53
C PHE A 51 -8.42 3.75 -8.57
N THR A 52 -7.14 4.06 -8.85
CA THR A 52 -6.21 3.16 -9.55
C THR A 52 -5.08 2.75 -8.63
N GLU A 53 -4.51 1.56 -8.83
CA GLU A 53 -3.40 1.05 -8.03
C GLU A 53 -2.27 0.54 -8.92
N THR A 54 -1.04 0.82 -8.51
CA THR A 54 0.18 0.18 -9.03
C THR A 54 0.96 -0.42 -7.89
N LYS A 55 1.72 -1.47 -8.20
CA LYS A 55 2.44 -2.28 -7.22
C LYS A 55 3.83 -2.58 -7.73
N VAL A 56 4.84 -2.40 -6.89
CA VAL A 56 6.23 -2.67 -7.26
C VAL A 56 6.96 -3.38 -6.13
N LEU A 57 7.86 -4.31 -6.49
CA LEU A 57 8.77 -4.90 -5.52
C LEU A 57 9.70 -3.81 -5.00
N ALA A 58 9.91 -3.79 -3.69
CA ALA A 58 10.67 -2.73 -3.05
C ALA A 58 11.63 -3.28 -1.99
N SER A 59 12.65 -2.49 -1.67
CA SER A 59 13.44 -2.68 -0.48
C SER A 59 13.46 -1.40 0.34
N ASN A 60 12.93 -1.49 1.57
CA ASN A 60 12.80 -0.37 2.51
C ASN A 60 12.21 0.88 1.84
N GLY A 61 11.08 0.72 1.15
CA GLY A 61 10.36 1.80 0.48
C GLY A 61 10.90 2.22 -0.89
N SER A 62 12.06 1.71 -1.32
CA SER A 62 12.62 2.02 -2.65
C SER A 62 12.35 0.88 -3.64
N GLU A 63 11.81 1.18 -4.81
CA GLU A 63 11.64 0.21 -5.89
C GLU A 63 12.98 -0.47 -6.23
N VAL A 64 12.97 -1.79 -6.38
CA VAL A 64 14.14 -2.54 -6.80
C VAL A 64 14.11 -2.80 -8.30
N SER A 65 15.29 -2.76 -8.94
CA SER A 65 15.40 -3.09 -10.36
C SER A 65 14.99 -4.55 -10.63
N ALA A 66 14.45 -4.80 -11.83
CA ALA A 66 14.10 -6.15 -12.27
C ALA A 66 15.25 -7.15 -12.05
N GLY A 67 14.94 -8.30 -11.45
CA GLY A 67 15.90 -9.34 -11.10
C GLY A 67 16.67 -9.10 -9.80
N THR A 68 16.41 -7.99 -9.09
CA THR A 68 16.93 -7.75 -7.73
C THR A 68 15.87 -8.11 -6.71
N ALA A 69 16.26 -8.82 -5.65
CA ALA A 69 15.35 -9.17 -4.58
C ALA A 69 15.06 -7.96 -3.68
N GLY A 70 13.84 -7.87 -3.17
CA GLY A 70 13.39 -6.88 -2.19
C GLY A 70 13.13 -7.52 -0.83
N ASN A 71 12.79 -6.69 0.17
CA ASN A 71 12.29 -7.15 1.48
C ASN A 71 10.84 -6.72 1.72
N GLY A 72 10.13 -6.34 0.65
CA GLY A 72 8.74 -5.92 0.70
C GLY A 72 8.26 -5.35 -0.63
N TYR A 73 7.25 -4.50 -0.59
CA TYR A 73 6.63 -3.93 -1.79
C TYR A 73 5.99 -2.58 -1.50
N ASN A 74 5.82 -1.76 -2.54
CA ASN A 74 5.07 -0.52 -2.44
C ASN A 74 3.74 -0.66 -3.18
N LEU A 75 2.68 -0.13 -2.57
CA LEU A 75 1.40 0.13 -3.21
C LEU A 75 1.26 1.62 -3.44
N VAL A 76 1.09 2.03 -4.68
CA VAL A 76 0.75 3.42 -5.02
C VAL A 76 -0.68 3.45 -5.52
N ARG A 77 -1.54 4.13 -4.77
CA ARG A 77 -2.94 4.34 -5.12
C ARG A 77 -3.21 5.79 -5.45
N THR A 78 -3.94 6.01 -6.53
CA THR A 78 -4.34 7.36 -6.97
C THR A 78 -5.83 7.52 -6.72
N TRP A 79 -6.17 8.35 -5.74
CA TRP A 79 -7.51 8.48 -5.19
C TRP A 79 -8.13 9.84 -5.56
N THR A 80 -9.45 9.85 -5.66
CA THR A 80 -10.23 11.09 -5.60
C THR A 80 -10.38 11.55 -4.16
N GLU A 81 -10.54 12.85 -3.91
CA GLU A 81 -10.83 13.39 -2.56
C GLU A 81 -12.02 12.68 -1.90
N ALA A 82 -13.07 12.38 -2.68
CA ALA A 82 -14.26 11.71 -2.17
C ALA A 82 -13.97 10.29 -1.66
N LYS A 83 -13.13 9.52 -2.36
CA LYS A 83 -12.70 8.17 -1.92
C LYS A 83 -11.83 8.28 -0.69
N TYR A 84 -10.85 9.18 -0.70
CA TYR A 84 -9.98 9.41 0.46
C TYR A 84 -10.78 9.67 1.74
N ARG A 85 -11.77 10.57 1.68
CA ARG A 85 -12.66 10.83 2.82
C ARG A 85 -13.49 9.62 3.23
N ALA A 86 -14.10 8.92 2.27
CA ALA A 86 -14.91 7.74 2.56
C ALA A 86 -14.09 6.62 3.23
N ASP A 87 -12.81 6.48 2.86
CA ASP A 87 -11.91 5.49 3.43
C ASP A 87 -11.49 5.86 4.86
N ILE A 88 -11.13 7.12 5.10
CA ILE A 88 -10.85 7.64 6.45
C ILE A 88 -12.06 7.46 7.37
N ASP A 89 -13.28 7.77 6.88
CA ASP A 89 -14.50 7.64 7.67
C ASP A 89 -14.80 6.18 8.03
N ALA A 90 -14.41 5.22 7.18
CA ALA A 90 -14.65 3.79 7.39
C ALA A 90 -13.59 3.14 8.30
N ASN A 91 -12.32 3.50 8.12
CA ASN A 91 -11.18 2.78 8.71
C ASN A 91 -10.46 3.56 9.82
N GLY A 92 -10.74 4.85 9.98
CA GLY A 92 -9.93 5.74 10.82
C GLY A 92 -8.64 6.18 10.11
N TRP A 93 -8.10 7.33 10.52
CA TRP A 93 -6.91 7.92 9.89
C TRP A 93 -5.58 7.46 10.50
N ASP A 94 -5.61 6.82 11.68
CA ASP A 94 -4.44 6.44 12.48
C ASP A 94 -4.32 4.92 12.74
N ASP A 95 -5.29 4.11 12.30
CA ASP A 95 -5.30 2.66 12.58
C ASP A 95 -4.50 1.85 11.56
N VAL A 96 -3.20 1.71 11.80
CA VAL A 96 -2.32 0.77 11.08
C VAL A 96 -2.26 -0.61 11.72
N THR A 97 -3.03 -0.89 12.78
CA THR A 97 -2.81 -2.12 13.55
C THR A 97 -3.20 -3.39 12.80
N GLY A 98 -4.16 -3.31 11.88
CA GLY A 98 -4.48 -4.41 10.96
C GLY A 98 -3.46 -4.57 9.83
N LEU A 99 -2.67 -3.53 9.59
CA LEU A 99 -1.66 -3.45 8.55
C LEU A 99 -0.33 -4.06 9.05
N GLU A 100 0.13 -3.67 10.24
CA GLU A 100 1.44 -4.07 10.77
C GLU A 100 1.42 -5.39 11.58
N THR A 101 0.82 -6.43 11.02
CA THR A 101 0.77 -7.76 11.65
C THR A 101 1.71 -8.77 10.98
N GLY A 102 1.98 -9.89 11.64
CA GLY A 102 2.80 -10.96 11.07
C GLY A 102 4.27 -10.58 10.76
N GLY A 103 4.80 -9.55 11.45
CA GLY A 103 6.17 -9.07 11.28
C GLY A 103 6.37 -8.10 10.11
N TRP A 104 5.28 -7.59 9.54
CA TRP A 104 5.29 -6.50 8.57
C TRP A 104 5.21 -5.15 9.26
N SER A 105 5.88 -4.16 8.68
CA SER A 105 5.74 -2.74 9.02
C SER A 105 5.29 -1.97 7.79
N SER A 106 4.57 -0.88 7.99
CA SER A 106 4.07 -0.02 6.93
C SER A 106 4.44 1.44 7.15
N VAL A 107 4.75 2.16 6.07
CA VAL A 107 4.86 3.62 6.09
C VAL A 107 4.00 4.15 4.96
N THR A 108 3.04 5.02 5.27
CA THR A 108 2.18 5.64 4.25
C THR A 108 2.52 7.11 4.08
N LYS A 109 2.44 7.59 2.84
CA LYS A 109 2.63 8.99 2.45
C LYS A 109 1.52 9.38 1.49
N ASP A 110 0.92 10.55 1.69
CA ASP A 110 -0.09 11.12 0.80
C ASP A 110 0.41 12.43 0.19
N ILE A 111 0.50 12.47 -1.14
CA ILE A 111 0.91 13.65 -1.87
C ILE A 111 -0.19 14.13 -2.81
N ASN A 112 -0.32 15.44 -2.94
CA ASN A 112 -1.20 16.05 -3.92
C ASN A 112 -0.71 15.72 -5.33
N ALA A 113 -1.58 15.10 -6.15
CA ALA A 113 -1.19 14.60 -7.47
C ALA A 113 -0.73 15.70 -8.45
N ASP A 114 -1.29 16.91 -8.33
CA ASP A 114 -1.01 18.03 -9.22
C ASP A 114 0.28 18.78 -8.85
N THR A 115 0.62 18.83 -7.56
CA THR A 115 1.71 19.67 -7.03
C THR A 115 2.90 18.87 -6.48
N GLY A 116 2.70 17.58 -6.19
CA GLY A 116 3.68 16.73 -5.52
C GLY A 116 3.97 17.10 -4.06
N ALA A 117 3.24 18.05 -3.49
CA ALA A 117 3.36 18.44 -2.09
C ALA A 117 2.67 17.41 -1.19
N ALA A 118 3.25 17.13 -0.03
CA ALA A 118 2.59 16.33 1.00
C ALA A 118 1.28 17.01 1.44
N HIS A 119 0.25 16.21 1.68
CA HIS A 119 -0.97 16.71 2.31
C HIS A 119 -0.73 16.97 3.80
N ALA A 120 -1.43 17.96 4.37
CA ALA A 120 -1.22 18.35 5.78
C ALA A 120 -1.70 17.31 6.79
N GLN A 121 -2.53 16.35 6.35
CA GLN A 121 -2.88 15.13 7.06
C GLN A 121 -2.44 13.97 6.18
N ASP A 122 -1.41 13.24 6.61
CA ASP A 122 -1.02 12.00 5.98
C ASP A 122 -1.94 10.88 6.49
N TRP A 123 -2.49 10.10 5.55
CA TRP A 123 -3.28 8.93 5.88
C TRP A 123 -2.36 7.90 6.55
N TYR A 124 -2.75 7.38 7.73
CA TYR A 124 -1.92 6.53 8.58
C TYR A 124 -0.67 7.18 9.18
N ASP A 125 -0.66 8.50 9.37
CA ASP A 125 0.38 9.22 10.14
C ASP A 125 -0.17 9.65 11.51
N PRO A 126 0.01 8.84 12.58
CA PRO A 126 -0.36 9.25 13.92
C PRO A 126 0.56 10.40 14.36
N ALA A 127 -0.03 11.60 14.50
CA ALA A 127 0.66 12.81 14.97
C ALA A 127 1.48 12.63 16.27
#